data_AF-A0A0M1JQ67-F1
#
_entry.id   AF-A0A0M1JQ67-F1
#
_cell.length_a   1.000
_cell.length_b   1.000
_cell.length_c   1.000
_cell.angle_alpha   90.00
_cell.angle_beta   90.00
_cell.angle_gamma   90.00
#
_symmetry.space_group_name_H-M   'P 1'
#
loop_
_entity.id
_entity.type
_entity.pdbx_description
1 polymer ?
#
loop_
_entity_poly.entity_id
_entity_poly.type
_entity_poly.pdbx_seq_one_letter_code
_entity_poly.pdbx_strand_id
1 'polypeptide(L)'
;MSESQDNILLLSIKPEYVVKLFDGTKKVELRKIKPKLMPGNRVVVYACSPVKAIVGVFEVEKVIEDSPSSLWYQVENLAGISKEAFDDYYYTSRKAYAIFLKETEQYEPPLDLEFIKQQWFNFHPPQSYKYLTKSEFKKIQKMLTIA
;
A
#
# COMPACT_ATOMS: atom_id res chain seq x y z
N MET A 1 -8.81 -27.70 2.19
CA MET A 1 -8.11 -27.01 3.30
C MET A 1 -7.42 -25.80 2.68
N SER A 2 -7.98 -24.61 2.84
CA SER A 2 -7.43 -23.39 2.23
C SER A 2 -6.16 -23.01 2.99
N GLU A 3 -5.00 -23.07 2.33
CA GLU A 3 -3.80 -22.43 2.85
C GLU A 3 -4.13 -20.97 3.18
N SER A 4 -3.86 -20.58 4.42
CA SER A 4 -3.81 -19.17 4.80
C SER A 4 -2.76 -18.51 3.93
N GLN A 5 -3.19 -17.79 2.89
CA GLN A 5 -2.28 -17.03 2.05
C GLN A 5 -1.69 -15.88 2.87
N ASP A 6 -0.47 -16.09 3.38
CA ASP A 6 0.44 -15.04 3.88
C ASP A 6 0.86 -14.14 2.71
N ASN A 7 -0.09 -13.39 2.15
CA ASN A 7 0.19 -12.52 1.02
C ASN A 7 0.86 -11.26 1.55
N ILE A 8 2.03 -10.97 0.99
CA ILE A 8 2.73 -9.72 1.20
C ILE A 8 2.63 -8.93 -0.10
N LEU A 9 2.13 -7.70 -0.02
CA LEU A 9 1.90 -6.86 -1.18
C LEU A 9 2.88 -5.71 -1.18
N LEU A 10 3.62 -5.51 -2.27
CA LEU A 10 4.32 -4.25 -2.54
C LEU A 10 3.35 -3.33 -3.26
N LEU A 11 3.07 -2.16 -2.68
CA LEU A 11 2.05 -1.24 -3.14
C LEU A 11 2.67 0.13 -3.45
N SER A 12 2.47 0.62 -4.68
CA SER A 12 2.91 1.95 -5.07
C SER A 12 1.87 3.00 -4.67
N ILE A 13 2.29 4.01 -3.93
CA ILE A 13 1.45 5.11 -3.41
C ILE A 13 2.12 6.45 -3.76
N LYS A 14 1.31 7.46 -4.10
CA LYS A 14 1.85 8.81 -4.35
C LYS A 14 2.35 9.45 -3.05
N PRO A 15 3.46 10.22 -3.08
CA PRO A 15 4.06 10.79 -1.88
C PRO A 15 3.11 11.57 -0.97
N GLU A 16 2.17 12.35 -1.53
CA GLU A 16 1.21 13.13 -0.75
C GLU A 16 0.27 12.26 0.12
N TYR A 17 0.03 11.01 -0.27
CA TYR A 17 -0.78 10.06 0.49
C TYR A 17 0.05 9.19 1.43
N VAL A 18 1.34 9.01 1.13
CA VAL A 18 2.29 8.32 2.02
C VAL A 18 2.47 9.12 3.31
N VAL A 19 2.62 10.44 3.23
CA VAL A 19 2.73 11.30 4.43
C VAL A 19 1.50 11.13 5.32
N LYS A 20 0.30 11.23 4.74
CA LYS A 20 -0.98 11.05 5.46
C LYS A 20 -1.14 9.66 6.06
N LEU A 21 -0.57 8.65 5.41
CA LEU A 21 -0.63 7.27 5.87
C LEU A 21 0.14 7.12 7.19
N PHE A 22 1.38 7.62 7.22
CA PHE A 22 2.25 7.45 8.39
C PHE A 22 2.01 8.49 9.49
N ASP A 23 1.44 9.66 9.18
CA ASP A 23 0.97 10.61 10.21
C ASP A 23 -0.38 10.19 10.86
N GLY A 24 -1.02 9.14 10.33
CA GLY A 24 -2.25 8.56 10.85
C GLY A 24 -3.55 9.26 10.42
N THR A 25 -3.48 10.31 9.60
CA THR A 25 -4.67 11.00 9.06
C THR A 25 -5.37 10.21 7.96
N LYS A 26 -4.64 9.30 7.28
CA LYS A 26 -5.18 8.34 6.31
C LYS A 26 -5.14 6.94 6.90
N LYS A 27 -6.32 6.36 7.14
CA LYS A 27 -6.51 5.01 7.69
C LYS A 27 -7.02 4.01 6.65
N VAL A 28 -7.29 4.47 5.43
CA VAL A 28 -7.78 3.63 4.33
C VAL A 28 -7.01 3.92 3.05
N GLU A 29 -6.60 2.86 2.35
CA GLU A 29 -6.06 2.91 1.00
C GLU A 29 -7.09 2.46 -0.03
N LEU A 30 -7.30 3.27 -1.06
CA LEU A 30 -8.36 3.10 -2.05
C LEU A 30 -7.82 2.46 -3.34
N ARG A 31 -8.53 1.47 -3.87
CA ARG A 31 -8.16 0.77 -5.11
C ARG A 31 -9.36 0.50 -6.01
N LYS A 32 -9.11 0.41 -7.32
CA LYS A 32 -10.08 0.00 -8.34
C LYS A 32 -10.16 -1.51 -8.57
N ILE A 33 -9.11 -2.24 -8.19
CA ILE A 33 -8.99 -3.69 -8.36
C ILE A 33 -8.76 -4.29 -6.98
N LYS A 34 -9.48 -5.37 -6.67
CA LYS A 34 -9.36 -6.09 -5.40
C LYS A 34 -8.01 -6.80 -5.31
N PRO A 35 -7.11 -6.41 -4.39
CA PRO A 35 -5.98 -7.27 -4.06
C PRO A 35 -6.48 -8.47 -3.23
N LYS A 36 -5.77 -9.59 -3.32
CA LYS A 36 -5.99 -10.78 -2.49
C LYS A 36 -5.33 -10.56 -1.13
N LEU A 37 -5.92 -9.67 -0.33
CA LEU A 37 -5.48 -9.37 1.02
C LEU A 37 -6.53 -9.84 2.04
N MET A 38 -6.04 -10.43 3.13
CA MET A 38 -6.82 -10.83 4.29
C MET A 38 -6.35 -10.05 5.52
N PRO A 39 -7.17 -9.94 6.58
CA PRO A 39 -6.73 -9.43 7.87
C PRO A 39 -5.41 -10.07 8.32
N GLY A 40 -4.46 -9.27 8.80
CA GLY A 40 -3.12 -9.73 9.22
C GLY A 40 -2.09 -9.82 8.08
N ASN A 41 -2.48 -9.70 6.81
CA ASN A 41 -1.52 -9.58 5.71
C ASN A 41 -0.74 -8.27 5.79
N ARG A 42 0.47 -8.26 5.20
CA ARG A 42 1.35 -7.08 5.20
C ARG A 42 1.38 -6.39 3.85
N VAL A 43 1.38 -5.06 3.87
CA VAL A 43 1.55 -4.23 2.68
C VAL A 43 2.80 -3.37 2.85
N VAL A 44 3.81 -3.65 2.04
CA VAL A 44 5.01 -2.82 1.90
C VAL A 44 4.69 -1.63 1.01
N VAL A 45 4.99 -0.42 1.49
CA VAL A 45 4.66 0.82 0.80
C VAL A 45 5.88 1.32 0.01
N TYR A 46 5.71 1.45 -1.30
CA TYR A 46 6.65 2.15 -2.17
C TYR A 46 6.10 3.54 -2.50
N ALA A 47 6.83 4.58 -2.12
CA ALA A 47 6.52 5.95 -2.50
C ALA A 47 7.02 6.22 -3.92
N CYS A 48 6.09 6.62 -4.80
CA CYS A 48 6.40 6.98 -6.19
C CYS A 48 7.29 8.24 -6.30
N SER A 49 7.57 8.68 -7.54
CA SER A 49 8.29 9.93 -7.80
C SER A 49 7.62 11.12 -7.10
N PRO A 50 8.40 12.08 -6.54
CA PRO A 50 9.86 12.16 -6.57
C PRO A 50 10.61 11.31 -5.53
N VAL A 51 9.95 10.73 -4.53
CA VAL A 51 10.59 10.01 -3.41
C VAL A 51 11.33 8.75 -3.88
N LYS A 52 10.66 7.90 -4.66
CA LYS A 52 11.22 6.66 -5.24
C LYS A 52 11.91 5.76 -4.21
N ALA A 53 11.18 5.35 -3.17
CA ALA A 53 11.73 4.52 -2.08
C ALA A 53 10.68 3.56 -1.50
N ILE A 54 11.14 2.46 -0.89
CA ILE A 54 10.31 1.72 0.08
C ILE A 54 10.39 2.46 1.40
N VAL A 55 9.23 2.91 1.89
CA VAL A 55 9.14 3.89 2.99
C VAL A 55 8.54 3.31 4.27
N GLY A 56 8.00 2.09 4.21
CA GLY A 56 7.42 1.46 5.38
C GLY A 56 6.51 0.29 5.04
N VAL A 57 5.75 -0.14 6.04
CA VAL A 57 4.82 -1.27 5.96
C VAL A 57 3.58 -0.98 6.81
N PHE A 58 2.47 -1.62 6.48
CA PHE A 58 1.30 -1.68 7.37
C PHE A 58 0.68 -3.07 7.34
N GLU A 59 -0.05 -3.41 8.40
CA GLU A 59 -0.92 -4.58 8.48
C GLU A 59 -2.31 -4.27 7.94
N VAL A 60 -2.92 -5.22 7.24
CA VAL A 60 -4.30 -5.11 6.78
C VAL A 60 -5.24 -5.41 7.95
N GLU A 61 -6.09 -4.45 8.32
CA GLU A 61 -7.20 -4.70 9.26
C GLU A 61 -8.31 -5.49 8.58
N LYS A 62 -8.77 -4.99 7.43
CA LYS A 62 -9.81 -5.59 6.59
C LYS A 62 -9.78 -5.00 5.18
N VAL A 63 -10.45 -5.66 4.25
CA VAL A 63 -10.72 -5.13 2.91
C VAL A 63 -12.22 -5.14 2.69
N ILE A 64 -12.79 -4.00 2.32
CA ILE A 64 -14.19 -3.90 1.93
C ILE A 64 -14.31 -3.61 0.44
N GLU A 65 -15.45 -4.00 -0.12
CA GLU A 65 -15.81 -3.84 -1.54
C GLU A 65 -17.23 -3.32 -1.60
N ASP A 66 -17.47 -2.24 -2.33
CA ASP A 66 -18.79 -1.65 -2.52
C ASP A 66 -18.86 -0.83 -3.82
N SER A 67 -20.00 -0.23 -4.11
CA SER A 67 -20.11 0.86 -5.09
C SER A 67 -19.36 2.12 -4.61
N PRO A 68 -18.84 2.97 -5.50
CA PRO A 68 -18.10 4.17 -5.08
C PRO A 68 -18.88 5.10 -4.14
N SER A 69 -20.18 5.29 -4.39
CA SER A 69 -21.03 6.13 -3.53
C SER A 69 -21.15 5.56 -2.12
N SER A 70 -21.51 4.28 -1.99
CA SER A 70 -21.62 3.61 -0.68
C SER A 70 -20.26 3.51 0.03
N LEU A 71 -19.18 3.26 -0.71
CA LEU A 71 -17.83 3.21 -0.15
C LEU A 71 -17.43 4.57 0.42
N TRP A 72 -17.71 5.67 -0.30
CA TRP A 72 -17.36 7.02 0.13
C TRP A 72 -17.92 7.33 1.51
N TYR A 73 -19.22 7.09 1.75
CA TYR A 73 -19.85 7.32 3.05
C TYR A 73 -19.17 6.55 4.20
N GLN A 74 -18.54 5.42 3.91
CA GLN A 74 -17.84 4.61 4.91
C GLN A 74 -16.42 5.11 5.20
N VAL A 75 -15.79 5.83 4.26
CA VAL A 75 -14.34 6.10 4.28
C VAL A 75 -13.98 7.57 4.14
N GLU A 76 -14.93 8.49 3.97
CA GLU A 76 -14.66 9.91 3.69
C GLU A 76 -13.75 10.56 4.75
N ASN A 77 -13.96 10.25 6.02
CA ASN A 77 -13.16 10.75 7.15
C ASN A 77 -11.87 9.95 7.40
N LEU A 78 -11.59 8.93 6.58
CA LEU A 78 -10.49 7.98 6.75
C LEU A 78 -9.56 7.89 5.53
N ALA A 79 -10.03 8.25 4.34
CA ALA A 79 -9.31 8.05 3.08
C ALA A 79 -8.19 9.08 2.84
N GLY A 80 -8.22 10.21 3.55
CA GLY A 80 -7.23 11.28 3.42
C GLY A 80 -7.23 11.97 2.05
N ILE A 81 -8.36 11.92 1.32
CA ILE A 81 -8.55 12.56 0.02
C ILE A 81 -9.84 13.38 0.01
N SER A 82 -9.95 14.36 -0.89
CA SER A 82 -11.19 15.13 -1.06
C SER A 82 -12.25 14.31 -1.82
N LYS A 83 -13.51 14.74 -1.74
CA LYS A 83 -14.61 14.12 -2.46
C LYS A 83 -14.41 14.21 -3.97
N GLU A 84 -13.95 15.36 -4.46
CA GLU A 84 -13.68 15.60 -5.87
C GLU A 84 -12.61 14.63 -6.40
N ALA A 85 -11.50 14.49 -5.66
CA ALA A 85 -10.45 13.54 -6.02
C ALA A 85 -10.92 12.09 -5.98
N PHE A 86 -11.80 11.73 -5.04
CA PHE A 86 -12.42 10.40 -4.99
C PHE A 86 -13.32 10.15 -6.20
N ASP A 87 -14.19 11.10 -6.52
CA ASP A 87 -15.15 10.98 -7.62
C ASP A 87 -14.44 10.92 -8.97
N ASP A 88 -13.43 11.78 -9.19
CA ASP A 88 -12.56 11.73 -10.37
C ASP A 88 -11.85 10.39 -10.49
N TYR A 89 -11.33 9.87 -9.37
CA TYR A 89 -10.68 8.58 -9.36
C TYR A 89 -11.66 7.47 -9.74
N TYR A 90 -12.90 7.46 -9.23
CA TYR A 90 -13.87 6.39 -9.46
C TYR A 90 -14.91 6.66 -10.56
N TYR A 91 -14.78 7.73 -11.35
CA TYR A 91 -15.78 8.21 -12.33
C TYR A 91 -16.42 7.11 -13.21
N THR A 92 -15.62 6.18 -13.72
CA THR A 92 -16.10 5.07 -14.59
C THR A 92 -16.23 3.72 -13.88
N SER A 93 -16.05 3.69 -12.55
CA SER A 93 -15.95 2.45 -11.78
C SER A 93 -17.31 2.07 -11.18
N ARG A 94 -17.73 0.82 -11.38
CA ARG A 94 -18.92 0.27 -10.69
C ARG A 94 -18.62 -0.29 -9.30
N LYS A 95 -17.34 -0.54 -9.02
CA LYS A 95 -16.84 -1.10 -7.77
C LYS A 95 -15.64 -0.31 -7.29
N ALA A 96 -15.52 -0.19 -5.98
CA ALA A 96 -14.43 0.43 -5.28
C ALA A 96 -14.02 -0.46 -4.10
N TYR A 97 -12.73 -0.41 -3.76
CA TYR A 97 -12.15 -1.24 -2.71
C TYR A 97 -11.39 -0.34 -1.73
N ALA A 98 -11.58 -0.61 -0.44
CA ALA A 98 -10.87 0.05 0.63
C ALA A 98 -10.12 -0.97 1.46
N ILE A 99 -8.80 -0.79 1.55
CA ILE A 99 -7.91 -1.55 2.43
C ILE A 99 -7.78 -0.72 3.69
N PHE A 100 -8.23 -1.25 4.83
CA PHE A 100 -8.09 -0.59 6.13
C PHE A 100 -6.73 -0.92 6.72
N LEU A 101 -6.06 0.10 7.24
CA LEU A 101 -4.69 0.03 7.75
C LEU A 101 -4.71 -0.19 9.26
N LYS A 102 -3.84 -1.08 9.73
CA LYS A 102 -3.50 -1.35 11.12
C LYS A 102 -1.98 -1.39 11.26
N GLU A 103 -1.45 -1.03 12.42
CA GLU A 103 -0.02 -1.16 12.76
C GLU A 103 0.92 -0.68 11.64
N THR A 104 0.88 0.62 11.36
CA THR A 104 1.77 1.27 10.39
C THR A 104 3.16 1.44 10.99
N GLU A 105 4.19 1.04 10.25
CA GLU A 105 5.60 1.21 10.61
C GLU A 105 6.30 1.96 9.46
N GLN A 106 6.81 3.15 9.75
CA GLN A 106 7.63 3.93 8.82
C GLN A 106 9.10 3.52 8.95
N TYR A 107 9.79 3.38 7.82
CA TYR A 107 11.22 3.06 7.80
C TYR A 107 12.04 4.34 7.87
N GLU A 108 13.01 4.35 8.79
CA GLU A 108 13.98 5.42 8.98
C GLU A 108 15.40 4.82 9.07
N PRO A 109 16.25 4.99 8.04
CA PRO A 109 15.97 5.66 6.77
C PRO A 109 15.04 4.84 5.85
N PRO A 110 14.35 5.49 4.89
CA PRO A 110 13.66 4.77 3.82
C PRO A 110 14.68 4.10 2.88
N LEU A 111 14.28 2.98 2.25
CA LEU A 111 15.13 2.30 1.28
C LEU A 111 14.96 2.93 -0.10
N ASP A 112 15.88 3.78 -0.51
CA ASP A 112 15.83 4.43 -1.82
C ASP A 112 16.01 3.42 -2.98
N LEU A 113 15.46 3.75 -4.14
CA LEU A 113 15.48 2.85 -5.30
C LEU A 113 16.90 2.51 -5.78
N GLU A 114 17.86 3.41 -5.63
CA GLU A 114 19.25 3.19 -6.06
C GLU A 114 19.91 2.16 -5.16
N PHE A 115 19.80 2.31 -3.83
CA PHE A 115 20.25 1.35 -2.85
C PHE A 115 19.59 -0.02 -3.06
N ILE A 116 18.27 -0.06 -3.26
CA ILE A 116 17.57 -1.32 -3.55
C ILE A 116 18.15 -2.00 -4.78
N LYS A 117 18.45 -1.25 -5.86
CA LYS A 117 19.02 -1.83 -7.09
C LYS A 117 20.44 -2.36 -6.93
N GLN A 118 21.24 -1.78 -6.03
CA GLN A 118 22.57 -2.32 -5.71
C GLN A 118 22.49 -3.71 -5.05
N GLN A 119 21.46 -3.95 -4.23
CA GLN A 119 21.25 -5.22 -3.52
C GLN A 119 20.35 -6.21 -4.29
N TRP A 120 19.47 -5.68 -5.14
CA TRP A 120 18.48 -6.41 -5.93
C TRP A 120 18.38 -5.79 -7.33
N PHE A 121 19.34 -6.17 -8.18
CA PHE A 121 19.51 -5.63 -9.54
C PHE A 121 18.25 -5.55 -10.39
N ASN A 122 17.40 -6.58 -10.37
CA ASN A 122 16.16 -6.65 -11.16
C ASN A 122 14.92 -6.07 -10.44
N PHE A 123 15.10 -5.24 -9.41
CA PHE A 123 13.98 -4.61 -8.74
C PHE A 123 13.38 -3.50 -9.60
N HIS A 124 12.05 -3.57 -9.78
CA HIS A 124 11.26 -2.52 -10.40
C HIS A 124 10.04 -2.22 -9.52
N PRO A 125 9.73 -0.94 -9.26
CA PRO A 125 8.52 -0.59 -8.54
C PRO A 125 7.28 -0.99 -9.36
N PRO A 126 6.22 -1.48 -8.71
CA PRO A 126 5.02 -1.87 -9.43
C PRO A 126 4.27 -0.64 -9.96
N GLN A 127 3.58 -0.78 -11.08
CA GLN A 127 2.69 0.28 -11.58
C GLN A 127 1.48 0.50 -10.65
N SER A 128 0.96 -0.57 -10.05
CA SER A 128 -0.12 -0.53 -9.06
C SER A 128 0.32 -1.27 -7.80
N TYR A 129 0.48 -2.58 -7.90
CA TYR A 129 0.99 -3.44 -6.84
C TYR A 129 1.70 -4.67 -7.41
N LYS A 130 2.45 -5.38 -6.56
CA LYS A 130 3.06 -6.69 -6.85
C LYS A 130 2.98 -7.56 -5.61
N TYR A 131 2.62 -8.84 -5.76
CA TYR A 131 2.77 -9.80 -4.67
C TYR A 131 4.24 -10.14 -4.49
N LEU A 132 4.72 -10.07 -3.25
CA LEU A 132 6.06 -10.46 -2.87
C LEU A 132 6.05 -11.92 -2.43
N THR A 133 7.04 -12.67 -2.92
CA THR A 133 7.39 -13.96 -2.35
C THR A 133 8.01 -13.79 -0.96
N LYS A 134 8.00 -14.85 -0.15
CA LYS A 134 8.67 -14.85 1.17
C LYS A 134 10.16 -14.48 1.07
N SER A 135 10.84 -14.87 -0.01
CA SER A 135 12.26 -14.55 -0.24
C SER A 135 12.47 -13.08 -0.60
N GLU A 136 11.61 -12.48 -1.43
CA GLU A 136 11.65 -11.05 -1.75
C GLU A 136 11.38 -10.19 -0.53
N PHE A 137 10.42 -10.57 0.32
CA PHE A 137 10.17 -9.84 1.56
C PHE A 137 11.36 -9.92 2.52
N LYS A 138 11.98 -11.11 2.67
CA LYS A 138 13.21 -11.26 3.47
C LYS A 138 14.36 -10.40 2.94
N LYS A 139 14.48 -10.19 1.63
CA LYS A 139 15.49 -9.27 1.06
C LYS A 139 15.26 -7.84 1.54
N ILE A 140 14.00 -7.37 1.55
CA ILE A 140 13.65 -6.04 2.07
C ILE A 140 14.02 -5.94 3.55
N GLN A 141 13.65 -6.92 4.36
CA GLN A 141 14.01 -6.94 5.79
C GLN A 141 15.53 -6.93 6.00
N LYS A 142 16.29 -7.67 5.19
CA LYS A 142 17.76 -7.64 5.24
C LYS A 142 18.30 -6.26 4.88
N MET A 143 17.78 -5.62 3.84
CA MET A 143 18.18 -4.27 3.43
C MET A 143 17.97 -3.25 4.56
N LEU A 144 16.88 -3.34 5.33
CA LEU A 144 16.64 -2.47 6.49
C LEU A 144 17.69 -2.63 7.62
N THR A 145 18.34 -3.78 7.73
CA THR A 145 19.37 -4.00 8.77
C THR A 145 20.74 -3.41 8.42
N ILE A 146 20.92 -2.98 7.18
CA ILE A 146 22.20 -2.50 6.63
C ILE A 146 22.07 -1.11 5.97
N ALA A 147 20.89 -0.50 6.07
CA ALA A 147 20.60 0.83 5.56
C ALA A 147 20.93 1.91 6.60
#